data_AF-A0A9P7RN76-F1
#
_entry.id   AF-A0A9P7RN76-F1
#
_cell.length_a   1.000
_cell.length_b   1.000
_cell.length_c   1.000
_cell.angle_alpha   90.00
_cell.angle_beta   90.00
_cell.angle_gamma   90.00
#
_symmetry.space_group_name_H-M   'P 1'
#
loop_
_entity.id
_entity.type
_entity.pdbx_description
1 polymer ?
#
loop_
_entity_poly.entity_id
_entity_poly.type
_entity_poly.pdbx_seq_one_letter_code
_entity_poly.pdbx_strand_id
1 'polypeptide(L)'
;MKLTLSGNYLNSTYADESGRIVYKVRTTGTIPGASTTIAKILPDDIPRREDETGNGQEEDRFAHFARIDWKAYRVLVRGEEIPGKKLLRIEGWRRSRIFVGDDGKEYKWVLKPGHPELQLLDIIKETL
;
A
#
# COMPACT_ATOMS: atom_id res chain seq x y z
N MET A 1 8.48 11.30 2.00
CA MET A 1 7.32 10.95 2.86
C MET A 1 7.67 9.72 3.67
N LYS A 2 7.77 9.84 4.99
CA LYS A 2 7.96 8.71 5.90
C LYS A 2 6.60 8.25 6.42
N LEU A 3 6.37 6.94 6.39
CA LEU A 3 5.16 6.33 6.96
C LEU A 3 5.51 5.52 8.21
N THR A 4 4.70 5.66 9.25
CA THR A 4 4.80 4.86 10.46
C THR A 4 3.76 3.74 10.42
N LEU A 5 4.22 2.50 10.56
CA LEU A 5 3.37 1.31 10.59
C LEU A 5 2.90 1.04 12.03
N SER A 6 1.62 0.75 12.20
CA SER A 6 1.10 0.14 13.43
C SER A 6 0.39 -1.19 13.12
N GLY A 7 0.55 -2.20 13.98
CA GLY A 7 -0.01 -3.53 13.80
C GLY A 7 0.86 -4.48 12.97
N ASN A 8 0.24 -5.53 12.43
CA ASN A 8 0.91 -6.50 11.55
C ASN A 8 0.61 -6.17 10.08
N TYR A 9 1.48 -6.58 9.15
CA TYR A 9 1.34 -6.20 7.74
C TYR A 9 0.01 -6.66 7.08
N LEU A 10 -0.68 -7.65 7.65
CA LEU A 10 -1.99 -8.12 7.18
C LEU A 10 -3.15 -7.29 7.74
N ASN A 11 -2.97 -6.70 8.92
CA ASN A 11 -3.94 -5.89 9.66
C ASN A 11 -3.19 -4.73 10.31
N SER A 12 -3.01 -3.66 9.54
CA SER A 12 -2.18 -2.51 9.91
C SER A 12 -2.79 -1.20 9.49
N THR A 13 -2.30 -0.13 10.11
CA THR A 13 -2.52 1.23 9.64
C THR A 13 -1.18 1.91 9.37
N TYR A 14 -1.18 2.82 8.40
CA TYR A 14 -0.01 3.60 8.02
C TYR A 14 -0.34 5.06 8.27
N ALA A 15 0.44 5.70 9.14
CA ALA A 15 0.31 7.11 9.45
C ALA A 15 1.44 7.93 8.83
N ASP A 16 1.16 9.17 8.46
CA ASP A 16 2.18 10.14 8.04
C ASP A 16 3.01 10.63 9.24
N GLU A 17 3.95 11.54 8.98
CA GLU A 17 4.83 12.14 9.98
C GLU A 17 4.08 12.98 11.03
N SER A 18 2.87 13.44 10.71
CA SER A 18 1.99 14.17 11.64
C SER A 18 1.13 13.23 12.50
N GLY A 19 1.20 11.92 12.27
CA GLY A 19 0.39 10.91 12.96
C GLY A 19 -0.99 10.70 12.35
N ARG A 20 -1.32 11.33 11.20
CA ARG A 20 -2.60 11.12 10.52
C ARG A 20 -2.57 9.80 9.76
N ILE A 21 -3.60 8.96 9.94
CA ILE A 21 -3.71 7.68 9.24
C ILE A 21 -4.04 7.93 7.77
N VAL A 22 -3.17 7.48 6.88
CA VAL A 22 -3.32 7.63 5.42
C VAL A 22 -3.83 6.35 4.78
N TYR A 23 -3.42 5.19 5.30
CA TYR A 23 -3.86 3.89 4.80
C TYR A 23 -4.30 2.96 5.92
N LYS A 24 -5.32 2.14 5.64
CA LYS A 24 -5.76 1.03 6.48
C LYS A 24 -5.68 -0.26 5.66
N VAL A 25 -5.06 -1.28 6.22
CA VAL A 25 -4.89 -2.59 5.59
C VAL A 25 -5.59 -3.62 6.45
N ARG A 26 -6.45 -4.42 5.83
CA ARG A 26 -7.19 -5.49 6.51
C ARG A 26 -7.18 -6.75 5.66
N THR A 27 -6.84 -7.87 6.28
CA THR A 27 -6.86 -9.18 5.62
C THR A 27 -7.95 -10.03 6.24
N THR A 28 -8.88 -10.49 5.42
CA THR A 28 -9.97 -11.38 5.84
C THR A 28 -9.63 -12.82 5.44
N GLY A 29 -9.70 -13.74 6.41
CA GLY A 29 -9.36 -15.15 6.24
C GLY A 29 -7.87 -15.45 6.41
N THR A 30 -7.48 -16.69 6.09
CA THR A 30 -6.10 -17.18 6.19
C THR A 30 -5.51 -17.42 4.80
N ILE A 31 -4.27 -16.98 4.57
CA ILE A 31 -3.54 -17.25 3.32
C ILE A 31 -3.39 -18.77 3.15
N PRO A 32 -3.61 -19.35 1.95
CA PRO A 32 -3.73 -18.68 0.64
C PRO A 32 -5.14 -18.27 0.21
N GLY A 33 -6.19 -18.61 0.97
CA GLY A 33 -7.58 -18.28 0.61
C GLY A 33 -8.02 -16.85 0.96
N ALA A 34 -7.13 -16.05 1.55
CA ALA A 34 -7.44 -14.72 2.05
C ALA A 34 -7.56 -13.67 0.94
N SER A 35 -8.15 -12.54 1.30
CA SER A 35 -8.06 -11.29 0.55
C SER A 35 -7.60 -10.17 1.47
N THR A 36 -6.68 -9.34 1.00
CA THR A 36 -6.27 -8.12 1.69
C THR A 36 -6.91 -6.93 1.00
N THR A 37 -7.57 -6.06 1.77
CA THR A 37 -8.11 -4.78 1.33
C THR A 37 -7.24 -3.66 1.87
N ILE A 38 -6.95 -2.69 1.01
CA ILE A 38 -6.22 -1.47 1.33
C ILE A 38 -7.19 -0.32 1.09
N ALA A 39 -7.48 0.44 2.13
CA ALA A 39 -8.25 1.67 2.04
C ALA A 39 -7.33 2.88 2.20
N LYS A 40 -7.62 3.95 1.46
CA LYS A 40 -6.87 5.23 1.51
C LYS A 40 -7.79 6.33 2.00
N ILE A 41 -7.25 7.23 2.82
CA ILE A 41 -7.97 8.42 3.26
C ILE A 41 -8.36 9.29 2.05
N LEU A 42 -9.60 9.77 2.05
CA LEU A 42 -10.11 10.74 1.08
C LEU A 42 -9.61 12.14 1.44
N PRO A 43 -9.35 13.01 0.45
CA PRO A 43 -9.00 14.40 0.71
C PRO A 43 -10.20 15.19 1.27
N ASP A 44 -9.90 16.31 1.92
CA ASP A 44 -10.86 17.10 2.70
C ASP A 44 -11.98 17.74 1.87
N ASP A 45 -11.76 17.90 0.57
CA ASP A 45 -12.71 18.43 -0.39
C ASP A 45 -13.80 17.45 -0.82
N ILE A 46 -13.64 16.15 -0.51
CA ILE A 46 -14.68 15.16 -0.78
C ILE A 46 -15.64 15.12 0.42
N PRO A 47 -16.92 15.53 0.25
CA PRO A 47 -17.88 15.55 1.33
C PRO A 47 -18.11 14.13 1.86
N ARG A 48 -18.21 14.02 3.19
CA ARG A 48 -18.57 12.79 3.88
C ARG A 48 -19.97 12.39 3.43
N ARG A 49 -20.21 11.11 3.11
CA ARG A 49 -21.59 10.62 3.01
C ARG A 49 -22.18 10.65 4.41
N GLU A 50 -23.24 11.43 4.59
CA GLU A 50 -24.08 11.36 5.77
C GLU A 50 -24.95 10.12 5.64
N ASP A 51 -24.51 9.00 6.20
CA ASP A 51 -25.36 7.82 6.31
C ASP A 51 -26.34 8.02 7.49
N GLU A 52 -27.64 7.77 7.27
CA GLU A 52 -28.75 7.97 8.23
C GLU A 52 -28.68 7.07 9.49
N THR A 53 -27.64 6.26 9.65
CA THR A 53 -27.45 5.40 10.81
C THR A 53 -26.24 5.91 11.59
N GLY A 54 -26.48 6.71 12.62
CA GLY A 54 -25.49 7.49 13.40
C GLY A 54 -24.41 6.71 14.16
N ASN A 55 -23.71 5.78 13.52
CA ASN A 55 -22.47 5.16 13.98
C ASN A 55 -21.31 5.71 13.11
N GLY A 56 -21.13 7.03 13.12
CA GLY A 56 -20.08 7.74 12.38
C GLY A 56 -18.69 7.52 12.97
N GLN A 57 -18.22 6.27 13.04
CA GLN A 57 -16.81 5.97 13.28
C GLN A 57 -15.97 6.41 12.07
N GLU A 58 -14.68 6.67 12.26
CA GLU A 58 -13.68 7.19 11.31
C GLU A 58 -13.56 6.45 9.94
N GLU A 59 -14.41 5.46 9.66
CA GLU A 59 -14.45 4.70 8.40
C GLU A 59 -14.93 5.55 7.22
N ASP A 60 -15.80 6.55 7.43
CA ASP A 60 -16.41 7.33 6.34
C ASP A 60 -15.41 8.17 5.52
N ARG A 61 -14.19 8.36 6.04
CA ARG A 61 -13.12 9.09 5.35
C ARG A 61 -12.17 8.19 4.58
N PHE A 62 -12.38 6.88 4.56
CA PHE A 62 -11.52 5.95 3.84
C PHE A 62 -12.27 5.30 2.68
N ALA A 63 -11.70 5.43 1.47
CA ALA A 63 -12.22 4.75 0.29
C ALA A 63 -11.39 3.52 -0.06
N HIS A 64 -12.05 2.55 -0.70
CA HIS A 64 -11.37 1.39 -1.25
C HIS A 64 -10.32 1.82 -2.27
N PHE A 65 -9.05 1.49 -2.02
CA PHE A 65 -7.94 1.87 -2.87
C PHE A 65 -7.39 0.68 -3.65
N ALA A 66 -7.17 -0.45 -2.97
CA ALA A 66 -6.65 -1.64 -3.60
C ALA A 66 -7.10 -2.93 -2.90
N ARG A 67 -7.02 -4.04 -3.62
CA ARG A 67 -7.27 -5.39 -3.12
C ARG A 67 -6.21 -6.35 -3.63
N ILE A 68 -5.75 -7.24 -2.76
CA ILE A 68 -4.91 -8.38 -3.10
C ILE A 68 -5.76 -9.63 -2.88
N ASP A 69 -5.96 -10.41 -3.94
CA ASP A 69 -6.50 -11.77 -3.83
C ASP A 69 -5.33 -12.75 -3.81
N TRP A 70 -5.09 -13.35 -2.63
CA TRP A 70 -3.96 -14.25 -2.42
C TRP A 70 -4.13 -15.60 -3.12
N LYS A 71 -5.38 -16.02 -3.37
CA LYS A 71 -5.69 -17.29 -4.02
C LYS A 71 -5.49 -17.19 -5.52
N ALA A 72 -5.95 -16.08 -6.10
CA ALA A 72 -5.84 -15.82 -7.53
C ALA A 72 -4.51 -15.16 -7.93
N TYR A 73 -3.68 -14.76 -6.95
CA TYR A 73 -2.48 -13.94 -7.16
C TYR A 73 -2.76 -12.65 -7.95
N ARG A 74 -3.91 -12.02 -7.69
CA ARG A 74 -4.37 -10.81 -8.39
C ARG A 74 -4.26 -9.59 -7.50
N VAL A 75 -3.85 -8.47 -8.08
CA VAL A 75 -3.86 -7.18 -7.42
C VAL A 75 -4.75 -6.24 -8.21
N LEU A 76 -5.75 -5.68 -7.55
CA LEU A 76 -6.63 -4.66 -8.07
C LEU A 76 -6.24 -3.33 -7.42
N VAL A 77 -5.94 -2.31 -8.21
CA VAL A 77 -5.65 -0.97 -7.73
C VAL A 77 -6.64 -0.02 -8.41
N ARG A 78 -7.45 0.69 -7.62
CA ARG A 78 -8.52 1.59 -8.11
C ARG A 78 -9.46 0.93 -9.11
N GLY A 79 -9.72 -0.37 -8.94
CA GLY A 79 -10.58 -1.17 -9.83
C GLY A 79 -9.87 -1.77 -11.04
N GLU A 80 -8.62 -1.40 -11.32
CA GLU A 80 -7.85 -1.97 -12.42
C GLU A 80 -6.98 -3.14 -11.95
N GLU A 81 -7.00 -4.24 -12.71
CA GLU A 81 -6.11 -5.37 -12.45
C GLU A 81 -4.69 -5.05 -12.90
N ILE A 82 -3.77 -5.01 -11.94
CA ILE A 82 -2.35 -4.85 -12.20
C ILE A 82 -1.68 -6.18 -11.91
N PRO A 83 -1.06 -6.83 -12.91
CA PRO A 83 -0.25 -8.01 -12.69
C PRO A 83 0.80 -7.75 -11.61
N GLY A 84 0.88 -8.60 -10.58
CA GLY A 84 1.81 -8.37 -9.45
C GLY A 84 3.27 -8.18 -9.89
N LYS A 85 3.68 -8.83 -10.99
CA LYS A 85 5.01 -8.66 -11.62
C LYS A 85 5.26 -7.27 -12.21
N LYS A 86 4.21 -6.51 -12.56
CA LYS A 86 4.31 -5.11 -13.00
C LYS A 86 4.40 -4.16 -11.82
N LEU A 87 3.78 -4.49 -10.68
CA LEU A 87 3.88 -3.70 -9.46
C LEU A 87 5.26 -3.81 -8.81
N LEU A 88 5.80 -5.03 -8.79
CA LEU A 88 7.08 -5.33 -8.17
C LEU A 88 7.99 -6.02 -9.19
N ARG A 89 8.98 -5.26 -9.69
CA ARG A 89 10.10 -5.85 -10.42
C ARG A 89 11.04 -6.48 -9.41
N ILE A 90 11.28 -7.78 -9.54
CA ILE A 90 12.27 -8.49 -8.72
C ILE A 90 13.62 -8.42 -9.43
N GLU A 91 14.65 -7.91 -8.73
CA GLU A 91 15.99 -7.81 -9.30
C GLU A 91 17.06 -8.44 -8.39
N GLY A 92 18.01 -9.12 -9.04
CA GLY A 92 19.23 -9.65 -8.42
C GLY A 92 19.05 -10.88 -7.53
N TRP A 93 20.18 -11.40 -7.05
CA TRP A 93 20.24 -12.63 -6.24
C TRP A 93 19.47 -12.53 -4.91
N ARG A 94 19.40 -11.34 -4.31
CA ARG A 94 18.66 -11.09 -3.05
C ARG A 94 17.17 -10.79 -3.25
N ARG A 95 16.67 -10.93 -4.48
CA ARG A 95 15.26 -10.68 -4.86
C ARG A 95 14.78 -9.30 -4.39
N SER A 96 15.59 -8.26 -4.53
CA SER A 96 15.16 -6.90 -4.19
C SER A 96 13.88 -6.57 -4.96
N ARG A 97 12.93 -5.90 -4.30
CA ARG A 97 11.64 -5.57 -4.90
C ARG A 97 11.66 -4.10 -5.28
N ILE A 98 11.52 -3.83 -6.57
CA ILE A 98 11.58 -2.50 -7.15
C ILE A 98 10.19 -2.11 -7.63
N PHE A 99 9.78 -0.88 -7.39
CA PHE A 99 8.49 -0.35 -7.83
C PHE A 99 8.59 1.13 -8.15
N VAL A 100 7.64 1.64 -8.93
CA VAL A 100 7.50 3.07 -9.24
C VAL A 100 6.46 3.66 -8.30
N GLY A 101 6.83 4.74 -7.61
CA GLY A 101 5.95 5.50 -6.74
C GLY A 101 4.90 6.29 -7.52
N ASP A 102 3.92 6.83 -6.82
CA ASP A 102 2.93 7.75 -7.40
C ASP A 102 3.54 9.10 -7.81
N ASP A 103 4.70 9.44 -7.25
CA ASP A 103 5.57 10.55 -7.65
C ASP A 103 6.39 10.28 -8.92
N GLY A 104 6.21 9.12 -9.55
CA GLY A 104 6.90 8.70 -10.77
C GLY A 104 8.32 8.20 -10.55
N LYS A 105 8.82 8.18 -9.30
CA LYS A 105 10.20 7.78 -9.00
C LYS A 105 10.32 6.29 -8.76
N GLU A 106 11.46 5.71 -9.11
CA GLU A 106 11.73 4.30 -8.85
C GLU A 106 12.31 4.09 -7.44
N TYR A 107 11.79 3.11 -6.71
CA TYR A 107 12.20 2.76 -5.35
C TYR A 107 12.56 1.28 -5.25
N LYS A 108 13.50 0.94 -4.37
CA LYS A 108 13.98 -0.43 -4.10
C LYS A 108 13.84 -0.78 -2.63
N TRP A 109 13.12 -1.86 -2.36
CA TRP A 109 13.20 -2.56 -1.09
C TRP A 109 14.47 -3.42 -1.03
N VAL A 110 15.40 -2.98 -0.18
CA VAL A 110 16.59 -3.75 0.20
C VAL A 110 16.26 -4.51 1.48
N LEU A 111 16.05 -5.82 1.34
CA LEU A 111 15.85 -6.68 2.49
C LEU A 111 17.20 -7.04 3.12
N LYS A 112 17.60 -6.27 4.13
CA LYS A 112 18.72 -6.63 5.02
C LYS A 112 18.16 -7.42 6.22
N PRO A 113 18.91 -8.37 6.80
CA PRO A 113 18.51 -9.04 8.03
C PRO A 113 18.16 -8.02 9.13
N GLY A 114 16.98 -8.14 9.73
CA GLY A 114 16.50 -7.26 10.82
C GLY A 114 16.07 -5.85 10.40
N HIS A 115 16.51 -5.34 9.25
CA HIS A 115 16.32 -3.94 8.83
C HIS A 115 15.99 -3.82 7.34
N PRO A 116 14.74 -4.12 6.93
CA PRO A 116 14.30 -3.80 5.58
C PRO A 116 14.34 -2.28 5.36
N GLU A 117 14.94 -1.86 4.25
CA GLU A 117 15.13 -0.44 3.92
C GLU A 117 14.55 -0.15 2.55
N LEU A 118 13.86 0.99 2.41
CA LEU A 118 13.39 1.51 1.14
C LEU A 118 14.36 2.57 0.65
N GLN A 119 14.92 2.37 -0.55
CA GLN A 119 15.89 3.28 -1.16
C GLN A 119 15.32 3.87 -2.45
N LEU A 120 15.52 5.17 -2.66
CA LEU A 120 15.23 5.83 -3.94
C LEU A 120 16.31 5.41 -4.96
N LEU A 121 15.89 4.93 -6.14
CA LEU A 121 16.79 4.48 -7.23
C LEU A 121 17.05 5.56 -8.29
N ASP A 122 16.26 6.64 -8.28
CA ASP A 122 16.25 7.66 -9.33
C ASP A 122 17.46 8.61 -9.25
N ILE A 123 18.69 8.08 -9.39
CA ILE A 123 19.97 8.80 -9.59
C ILE A 123 20.93 8.02 -10.54
N ILE A 124 20.49 7.05 -11.38
CA ILE A 124 21.44 6.37 -12.31
C ILE A 124 20.85 6.07 -13.69
N LYS A 125 20.22 7.07 -14.33
CA LYS A 125 19.93 7.00 -15.79
C LYS A 125 20.20 8.28 -16.59
N GLU A 126 20.65 9.37 -15.97
CA GLU A 126 21.03 10.61 -16.68
C GLU A 126 22.56 10.77 -16.86
N THR A 127 23.37 9.73 -16.64
CA THR A 127 24.84 9.80 -16.81
C THR A 127 25.42 8.69 -17.69
N LEU A 128 24.66 8.25 -18.70
CA LEU A 128 25.16 7.44 -19.81
C LEU A 128 24.69 8.01 -21.15
#